data_AF-A0A822H1D1-F1
#
_entry.id   AF-A0A822H1D1-F1
#
_cell.length_a   1.000
_cell.length_b   1.000
_cell.length_c   1.000
_cell.angle_alpha   90.00
_cell.angle_beta   90.00
_cell.angle_gamma   90.00
#
_symmetry.space_group_name_H-M   'P 1'
#
loop_
_entity.id
_entity.type
_entity.pdbx_description
1 polymer ?
#
loop_
_entity_poly.entity_id
_entity_poly.type
_entity_poly.pdbx_seq_one_letter_code
_entity_poly.pdbx_strand_id
1 'polypeptide(L)'
;ADEGHILKNSQTSIANCLSKIKTSRRIVLTGTPLQNNLLEYYCMISFIKPNLLGDRAEYTNRFVNPIKNGQHSDSNEQDVYLMKKRAYVLNKLLIGIVDRKDHSLLKEYLPPKFEYIINIRLSDLQSRLYYLYLQVKVAQKQRSPILKKDFKSAKLFADYQYLQKIWT
;
A
#
# COMPACT_ATOMS: atom_id res chain seq x y z
N ALA A 1 8.19 -19.13 4.84
CA ALA A 1 8.53 -17.87 5.53
C ALA A 1 7.32 -17.44 6.31
N ASP A 2 7.48 -17.22 7.60
CA ASP A 2 6.45 -16.61 8.44
C ASP A 2 6.53 -15.09 8.25
N GLU A 3 5.39 -14.39 8.30
CA GLU A 3 5.27 -12.96 7.96
C GLU A 3 5.79 -12.59 6.55
N GLY A 4 5.03 -12.96 5.51
CA GLY A 4 5.30 -12.60 4.11
C GLY A 4 5.51 -11.11 3.85
N HIS A 5 5.12 -10.26 4.80
CA HIS A 5 5.46 -8.84 4.84
C HIS A 5 6.97 -8.57 4.82
N ILE A 6 7.80 -9.49 5.31
CA ILE A 6 9.28 -9.42 5.24
C ILE A 6 9.77 -9.51 3.79
N LEU A 7 9.00 -10.16 2.90
CA LEU A 7 9.31 -10.33 1.47
C LEU A 7 8.70 -9.25 0.57
N LYS A 8 8.09 -8.19 1.13
CA LYS A 8 7.45 -7.11 0.37
C LYS A 8 8.37 -6.41 -0.63
N ASN A 9 9.65 -6.35 -0.31
CA ASN A 9 10.64 -5.71 -1.17
C ASN A 9 11.66 -6.74 -1.64
N SER A 10 11.56 -7.11 -2.91
CA SER A 10 12.47 -8.03 -3.59
C SER A 10 13.92 -7.54 -3.62
N GLN A 11 14.18 -6.27 -3.33
CA GLN A 11 15.54 -5.70 -3.28
C GLN A 11 16.22 -5.89 -1.93
N THR A 12 15.52 -6.40 -0.91
CA THR A 12 16.14 -6.65 0.40
C THR A 12 17.15 -7.78 0.30
N SER A 13 18.26 -7.66 1.03
CA SER A 13 19.30 -8.69 1.12
C SER A 13 18.73 -10.04 1.55
N ILE A 14 17.71 -10.02 2.41
CA ILE A 14 16.98 -11.20 2.89
C ILE A 14 16.22 -11.87 1.73
N ALA A 15 15.41 -11.12 0.97
CA ALA A 15 14.68 -11.67 -0.17
C ALA A 15 15.62 -12.28 -1.22
N ASN A 16 16.73 -11.60 -1.51
CA ASN A 16 17.75 -12.11 -2.42
C ASN A 16 18.39 -13.40 -1.91
N CYS A 17 18.76 -13.47 -0.63
CA CYS A 17 19.34 -14.66 -0.02
C CYS A 17 18.35 -15.84 -0.07
N LEU A 18 17.11 -15.63 0.36
CA LEU A 18 16.06 -16.65 0.35
C LEU A 18 15.75 -17.14 -1.06
N SER A 19 15.79 -16.27 -2.06
CA SER A 19 15.54 -16.66 -3.46
C SER A 19 16.57 -17.65 -4.01
N LYS A 20 17.82 -17.60 -3.51
CA LYS A 20 18.92 -18.49 -3.91
C LYS A 20 18.82 -19.87 -3.28
N ILE A 21 18.05 -20.02 -2.20
CA ILE A 21 17.84 -21.32 -1.55
C ILE A 21 17.01 -22.20 -2.49
N LYS A 22 17.62 -23.31 -2.94
CA LYS A 22 16.95 -24.32 -3.75
C LYS A 22 16.04 -25.14 -2.86
N THR A 23 14.76 -25.18 -3.20
CA THR A 23 13.75 -25.99 -2.53
C THR A 23 12.72 -26.48 -3.55
N SER A 24 12.10 -27.62 -3.29
CA SER A 24 11.05 -28.18 -4.14
C SER A 24 9.72 -27.43 -3.99
N ARG A 25 9.46 -26.84 -2.82
CA ARG A 25 8.20 -26.14 -2.50
C ARG A 25 8.47 -24.89 -1.67
N ARG A 26 7.75 -23.81 -1.96
CA ARG A 26 7.82 -22.54 -1.23
C ARG A 26 6.42 -22.17 -0.74
N ILE A 27 6.30 -21.96 0.57
CA ILE A 27 5.06 -21.52 1.22
C ILE A 27 5.35 -20.23 1.99
N VAL A 28 4.48 -19.23 1.82
CA VAL A 28 4.54 -17.94 2.50
C VAL A 28 3.23 -17.73 3.22
N LEU A 29 3.30 -17.44 4.52
CA LEU A 29 2.14 -17.12 5.36
C LEU A 29 2.17 -15.62 5.65
N THR A 30 1.00 -14.97 5.67
CA THR A 30 0.89 -13.53 5.97
C THR A 30 -0.41 -13.27 6.72
N GLY A 31 -0.31 -12.71 7.92
CA GLY A 31 -1.48 -12.40 8.76
C GLY A 31 -2.18 -11.10 8.38
N THR A 32 -1.43 -10.15 7.84
CA THR A 32 -1.97 -8.93 7.26
C THR A 32 -2.47 -9.23 5.85
N PRO A 33 -3.76 -9.00 5.55
CA PRO A 33 -4.22 -9.06 4.18
C PRO A 33 -3.39 -8.02 3.42
N LEU A 34 -2.60 -8.43 2.44
CA LEU A 34 -1.81 -7.53 1.59
C LEU A 34 -2.71 -6.37 1.16
N GLN A 35 -2.57 -5.24 1.86
CA GLN A 35 -3.50 -4.13 1.76
C GLN A 35 -3.24 -3.43 0.43
N ASN A 36 -3.93 -3.86 -0.62
CA ASN A 36 -4.03 -3.22 -1.92
C ASN A 36 -2.71 -2.87 -2.63
N ASN A 37 -1.56 -3.34 -2.16
CA ASN A 37 -0.29 -3.12 -2.83
C ASN A 37 0.00 -4.28 -3.79
N LEU A 38 -0.46 -4.14 -5.02
CA LEU A 38 -0.23 -5.10 -6.09
C LEU A 38 1.27 -5.44 -6.30
N LEU A 39 2.18 -4.51 -5.96
CA LEU A 39 3.61 -4.78 -6.03
C LEU A 39 4.10 -5.75 -4.95
N GLU A 40 3.49 -5.72 -3.76
CA GLU A 40 3.80 -6.71 -2.72
C GLU A 40 3.30 -8.10 -3.13
N TYR A 41 2.11 -8.15 -3.76
CA TYR A 41 1.60 -9.37 -4.38
C TYR A 41 2.60 -9.93 -5.41
N TYR A 42 3.11 -9.08 -6.31
CA TYR A 42 4.13 -9.48 -7.27
C TYR A 42 5.36 -10.08 -6.59
N CYS A 43 5.92 -9.40 -5.59
CA CYS A 43 7.13 -9.88 -4.91
C CYS A 43 6.93 -11.25 -4.25
N MET A 44 5.80 -11.48 -3.58
CA MET A 44 5.53 -12.79 -2.96
C MET A 44 5.30 -13.89 -4.01
N ILE A 45 4.50 -13.62 -5.04
CA ILE A 45 4.17 -14.62 -6.06
C ILE A 45 5.41 -14.99 -6.86
N SER A 46 6.23 -14.01 -7.24
CA SER A 46 7.50 -14.26 -7.93
C SER A 46 8.50 -15.04 -7.06
N PHE A 47 8.42 -14.92 -5.73
CA PHE A 47 9.19 -15.76 -4.82
C PHE A 47 8.67 -17.21 -4.79
N ILE A 48 7.36 -17.42 -4.73
CA ILE A 48 6.72 -18.74 -4.65
C ILE A 48 6.83 -19.50 -5.98
N LYS A 49 6.42 -18.84 -7.07
CA LYS A 49 6.37 -19.38 -8.42
C LYS A 49 6.97 -18.37 -9.41
N PRO A 50 8.31 -18.41 -9.60
CA PRO A 50 8.99 -17.53 -10.54
C PRO A 50 8.37 -17.59 -11.94
N ASN A 51 8.41 -16.49 -12.68
CA ASN A 51 7.93 -16.32 -14.07
C ASN A 51 6.42 -16.45 -14.31
N LEU A 52 5.59 -16.69 -13.29
CA LEU A 52 4.13 -16.76 -13.48
C LEU A 52 3.53 -15.44 -13.96
N LEU A 53 3.98 -14.32 -13.39
CA LEU A 53 3.43 -12.98 -13.62
C LEU A 53 4.24 -12.16 -14.63
N GLY A 54 5.26 -12.77 -15.24
CA GLY A 54 6.24 -12.08 -16.08
C GLY A 54 7.18 -11.20 -15.26
N ASP A 55 7.86 -10.28 -15.95
CA ASP A 55 8.75 -9.31 -15.32
C ASP A 55 7.98 -8.21 -14.59
N ARG A 56 8.65 -7.54 -13.65
CA ARG A 56 8.05 -6.49 -12.83
C ARG A 56 7.45 -5.36 -13.68
N ALA A 57 8.12 -4.99 -14.77
CA ALA A 57 7.64 -3.97 -15.69
C ALA A 57 6.37 -4.42 -16.42
N GLU A 58 6.35 -5.66 -16.92
CA GLU A 58 5.18 -6.24 -17.58
C GLU A 58 4.00 -6.32 -16.61
N TYR A 59 4.21 -6.85 -15.41
CA TYR A 59 3.19 -6.92 -14.37
C TYR A 59 2.62 -5.53 -14.03
N THR A 60 3.51 -4.53 -13.94
CA THR A 60 3.12 -3.16 -13.62
C THR A 60 2.22 -2.57 -14.71
N ASN A 61 2.62 -2.71 -15.98
CA ASN A 61 1.84 -2.20 -17.11
C ASN A 61 0.53 -2.98 -17.32
N ARG A 62 0.55 -4.30 -17.10
CA ARG A 62 -0.57 -5.19 -17.36
C ARG A 62 -1.65 -5.13 -16.27
N PHE A 63 -1.26 -4.92 -15.02
CA PHE A 63 -2.16 -4.98 -13.87
C PHE A 63 -2.10 -3.73 -12.99
N VAL A 64 -0.93 -3.32 -12.51
CA VAL A 64 -0.82 -2.26 -11.49
C VAL A 64 -1.34 -0.92 -12.00
N ASN A 65 -0.84 -0.47 -13.14
CA ASN A 65 -1.20 0.82 -13.73
C ASN A 65 -2.69 0.89 -14.09
N PRO A 66 -3.27 -0.06 -14.86
CA PRO A 66 -4.70 0.02 -15.20
C PRO A 66 -5.60 -0.14 -13.99
N ILE A 67 -5.22 -0.95 -12.98
CA ILE A 67 -6.03 -1.09 -11.77
C ILE A 67 -6.02 0.20 -10.95
N LYS A 68 -4.84 0.82 -10.76
CA LYS A 68 -4.74 2.12 -10.08
C LYS A 68 -5.48 3.21 -10.85
N ASN A 69 -5.35 3.25 -12.17
CA ASN A 69 -5.96 4.28 -13.00
C ASN A 69 -7.49 4.32 -12.87
N GLY A 70 -8.15 3.17 -12.71
CA GLY A 70 -9.60 3.09 -12.54
C GLY A 70 -10.11 3.27 -11.09
N GLN A 71 -9.22 3.49 -10.12
CA GLN A 71 -9.57 3.70 -8.70
C GLN A 71 -9.66 5.19 -8.33
N HIS A 72 -9.27 6.09 -9.21
CA HIS A 72 -9.32 7.52 -8.94
C HIS A 72 -10.75 8.05 -9.11
N SER A 73 -11.07 9.14 -8.41
CA SER A 73 -12.41 9.75 -8.46
C SER A 73 -12.72 10.40 -9.81
N ASP A 74 -11.68 10.76 -10.56
CA ASP A 74 -11.72 11.38 -11.89
C ASP A 74 -11.51 10.37 -13.04
N SER A 75 -11.54 9.06 -12.75
CA SER A 75 -11.41 8.02 -13.76
C SER A 75 -12.60 7.98 -14.72
N ASN A 76 -12.33 7.80 -16.02
CA ASN A 76 -13.38 7.61 -17.01
C ASN A 76 -14.03 6.22 -16.90
N GLU A 77 -15.22 6.05 -17.48
CA GLU A 77 -15.91 4.74 -17.50
C GLU A 77 -15.07 3.62 -18.15
N GLN A 78 -14.31 3.97 -19.19
CA GLN A 78 -13.38 3.05 -19.86
C GLN A 78 -12.25 2.57 -18.92
N ASP A 79 -11.72 3.46 -18.08
CA ASP A 79 -10.68 3.13 -17.11
C ASP A 79 -11.21 2.21 -16.02
N VAL A 80 -12.42 2.47 -15.53
CA VAL A 80 -13.09 1.62 -14.53
C VAL A 80 -13.39 0.23 -15.10
N TYR A 81 -13.84 0.16 -16.36
CA TYR A 81 -14.06 -1.12 -17.05
C TYR A 81 -12.74 -1.90 -17.21
N LEU A 82 -11.69 -1.24 -17.68
CA LEU A 82 -10.37 -1.85 -17.85
C LEU A 82 -9.80 -2.33 -16.51
N MET A 83 -9.90 -1.53 -15.45
CA MET A 83 -9.55 -1.92 -14.08
C MET A 83 -10.25 -3.20 -13.68
N LYS A 84 -11.60 -3.25 -13.76
CA LYS A 84 -12.39 -4.42 -13.36
C LYS A 84 -11.98 -5.66 -14.14
N LYS A 85 -11.78 -5.52 -15.46
CA LYS A 85 -11.30 -6.60 -16.32
C LYS A 85 -9.92 -7.11 -15.91
N ARG A 86 -8.96 -6.21 -15.67
CA ARG A 86 -7.59 -6.60 -15.25
C ARG A 86 -7.56 -7.20 -13.85
N ALA A 87 -8.33 -6.67 -12.91
CA ALA A 87 -8.48 -7.22 -11.57
C ALA A 87 -9.07 -8.64 -11.60
N TYR A 88 -10.09 -8.87 -12.43
CA TYR A 88 -10.66 -10.21 -12.63
C TYR A 88 -9.65 -11.20 -13.21
N VAL A 89 -8.93 -10.82 -14.27
CA VAL A 89 -7.89 -11.67 -14.87
C VAL A 89 -6.79 -11.98 -13.86
N LEU A 90 -6.33 -10.99 -13.09
CA LEU A 90 -5.33 -11.20 -12.05
C LEU A 90 -5.84 -12.18 -10.99
N ASN A 91 -7.07 -11.99 -10.50
CA ASN A 91 -7.66 -12.89 -9.53
C ASN A 91 -7.70 -14.33 -10.06
N LYS A 92 -8.18 -14.54 -11.29
CA LYS A 92 -8.21 -15.86 -11.94
C LYS A 92 -6.83 -16.51 -12.06
N LEU A 93 -5.78 -15.75 -12.34
CA LEU A 93 -4.40 -16.27 -12.38
C LEU A 93 -3.88 -16.72 -11.00
N LEU A 94 -4.42 -16.15 -9.93
CA LEU A 94 -4.00 -16.42 -8.55
C LEU A 94 -4.87 -17.48 -7.85
N ILE A 95 -6.02 -17.84 -8.42
CA ILE A 95 -6.86 -18.95 -7.94
C ILE A 95 -6.03 -20.24 -8.00
N GLY A 96 -5.76 -20.82 -6.83
CA GLY A 96 -4.93 -22.03 -6.67
C GLY A 96 -3.51 -21.77 -6.18
N ILE A 97 -3.08 -20.51 -6.08
CA ILE A 97 -1.79 -20.13 -5.49
C ILE A 97 -1.99 -19.40 -4.17
N VAL A 98 -3.02 -18.54 -4.12
CA VAL A 98 -3.37 -17.77 -2.92
C VAL A 98 -4.63 -18.37 -2.32
N ASP A 99 -4.50 -18.93 -1.12
CA ASP A 99 -5.66 -19.24 -0.28
C ASP A 99 -5.80 -18.14 0.78
N ARG A 100 -6.96 -17.48 0.79
CA ARG A 100 -7.26 -16.40 1.72
C ARG A 100 -8.51 -16.78 2.51
N LYS A 101 -8.34 -16.91 3.82
CA LYS A 101 -9.44 -17.08 4.77
C LYS A 101 -9.78 -15.74 5.40
N ASP A 102 -11.01 -15.31 5.23
CA ASP A 102 -11.48 -14.06 5.82
C ASP A 102 -11.94 -14.27 7.27
N HIS A 103 -11.89 -13.20 8.06
CA HIS A 103 -12.38 -13.17 9.44
C HIS A 103 -13.87 -13.57 9.55
N SER A 104 -14.62 -13.49 8.45
CA SER A 104 -16.01 -13.96 8.36
C SER A 104 -16.18 -15.41 8.82
N LEU A 105 -15.18 -16.28 8.64
CA LEU A 105 -15.21 -17.67 9.12
C LEU A 105 -15.17 -17.79 10.65
N LEU A 106 -14.65 -16.78 11.34
CA LEU A 106 -14.53 -16.76 12.80
C LEU A 106 -15.77 -16.16 13.47
N LYS A 107 -16.67 -15.52 12.71
CA LYS A 107 -17.87 -14.85 13.26
C LYS A 107 -18.83 -15.81 13.96
N GLU A 108 -18.85 -17.08 13.56
CA GLU A 108 -19.69 -18.11 14.18
C GLU A 108 -19.15 -18.59 15.54
N TYR A 109 -17.86 -18.38 15.80
CA TYR A 109 -17.15 -18.92 16.97
C TYR A 109 -16.70 -17.85 17.96
N LEU A 110 -16.65 -16.59 17.54
CA LEU A 110 -16.16 -15.47 18.36
C LEU A 110 -17.30 -14.48 18.68
N PRO A 111 -17.24 -13.81 19.85
CA PRO A 111 -18.13 -12.69 20.14
C PRO A 111 -18.06 -11.60 19.06
N PRO A 112 -19.15 -10.82 18.85
CA PRO A 112 -19.16 -9.75 17.86
C PRO A 112 -18.10 -8.69 18.18
N LYS A 113 -17.34 -8.30 17.16
CA LYS A 113 -16.39 -7.19 17.23
C LYS A 113 -17.14 -5.88 16.98
N PHE A 114 -17.13 -4.98 17.96
CA PHE A 114 -17.65 -3.62 17.80
C PHE A 114 -16.51 -2.64 17.52
N GLU A 115 -16.64 -1.87 16.45
CA GLU A 115 -15.70 -0.81 16.09
C GLU A 115 -16.39 0.55 16.25
N TYR A 116 -15.80 1.44 17.03
CA TYR A 116 -16.34 2.77 17.30
C TYR A 116 -15.43 3.83 16.68
N ILE A 117 -16.01 4.77 15.95
CA ILE A 117 -15.32 5.94 15.41
C ILE A 117 -15.71 7.13 16.27
N ILE A 118 -14.78 7.61 17.10
CA ILE A 118 -14.99 8.77 17.96
C ILE A 118 -14.34 9.99 17.29
N ASN A 119 -15.17 10.91 16.82
CA ASN A 119 -14.70 12.15 16.21
C ASN A 119 -14.53 13.22 17.28
N ILE A 120 -13.27 13.53 17.62
CA ILE A 120 -12.92 14.54 18.62
C ILE A 120 -12.54 15.84 17.90
N ARG A 121 -13.12 16.97 18.36
CA ARG A 121 -12.72 18.29 17.87
C ARG A 121 -11.37 18.67 18.48
N LEU A 122 -10.53 19.33 17.70
CA LEU A 122 -9.30 19.93 18.22
C LEU A 122 -9.65 20.98 19.27
N SER A 123 -8.85 21.05 20.33
CA SER A 123 -8.96 22.15 21.29
C SER A 123 -8.60 23.48 20.63
N ASP A 124 -8.97 24.61 21.26
CA ASP A 124 -8.66 25.94 20.73
C ASP A 124 -7.15 26.16 20.55
N LEU A 125 -6.36 25.64 21.49
CA LEU A 125 -4.89 25.71 21.42
C LEU A 125 -4.35 24.85 20.25
N GLN A 126 -4.82 23.61 20.11
CA GLN A 126 -4.41 22.72 19.03
C GLN A 126 -4.78 23.30 17.66
N SER A 127 -5.99 23.85 17.55
CA SER A 127 -6.47 24.52 16.33
C SER A 127 -5.58 25.70 15.99
N ARG A 128 -5.27 26.58 16.96
CA ARG A 128 -4.39 27.74 16.76
C ARG A 128 -2.99 27.34 16.31
N LEU A 129 -2.37 26.36 16.98
CA LEU A 129 -1.04 25.87 16.64
C LEU A 129 -1.02 25.22 15.25
N TYR A 130 -2.06 24.46 14.92
CA TYR A 130 -2.21 23.85 13.59
C TYR A 130 -2.36 24.92 12.49
N TYR A 131 -3.15 25.97 12.71
CA TYR A 131 -3.26 27.09 11.78
C TYR A 131 -1.93 27.83 11.59
N LEU A 132 -1.20 28.11 12.67
CA LEU A 132 0.13 28.73 12.59
C LEU A 132 1.11 27.86 11.81
N TYR A 133 1.10 26.54 12.08
CA TYR A 133 1.91 25.58 11.35
C TYR A 133 1.61 25.61 9.85
N LEU A 134 0.33 25.57 9.47
CA LEU A 134 -0.09 25.67 8.07
C LEU A 134 0.37 26.98 7.43
N GLN A 135 0.21 28.11 8.11
CA GLN A 135 0.64 29.41 7.59
C GLN A 135 2.15 29.46 7.35
N VAL A 136 2.97 28.99 8.30
CA VAL A 136 4.44 29.05 8.16
C VAL A 136 4.93 28.10 7.07
N LYS A 137 4.47 26.84 7.06
CA LYS A 137 4.99 25.81 6.14
C LYS A 137 4.36 25.82 4.75
N VAL A 138 3.08 26.22 4.64
CA VAL A 138 2.37 26.27 3.35
C VAL A 138 2.55 27.63 2.67
N ALA A 139 2.56 28.76 3.40
CA ALA A 139 2.70 30.08 2.77
C ALA A 139 4.14 30.42 2.35
N GLN A 140 5.17 29.85 3.01
CA GLN A 140 6.56 30.01 2.56
C GLN A 140 6.83 29.40 1.18
N LYS A 141 5.98 28.49 0.68
CA LYS A 141 6.08 27.94 -0.69
C LYS A 141 5.68 28.92 -1.80
N GLN A 142 4.98 30.01 -1.50
CA GLN A 142 4.44 30.91 -2.53
C GLN A 142 5.27 32.18 -2.76
N ARG A 143 6.29 32.48 -1.95
CA ARG A 143 7.00 33.79 -1.97
C ARG A 143 8.40 33.81 -2.60
N SER A 144 8.91 32.72 -3.15
CA SER A 144 10.30 32.66 -3.64
C SER A 144 10.41 32.13 -5.08
N PRO A 145 10.56 32.98 -6.12
CA PRO A 145 10.66 32.52 -7.51
C PRO A 145 12.02 31.93 -7.92
N ILE A 146 13.06 32.05 -7.08
CA ILE A 146 14.47 31.95 -7.53
C ILE A 146 15.17 30.62 -7.15
N LEU A 147 14.62 29.81 -6.24
CA LEU A 147 15.21 28.49 -5.90
C LEU A 147 14.43 27.35 -6.55
N LYS A 148 14.50 27.27 -7.90
CA LYS A 148 13.82 26.24 -8.69
C LYS A 148 14.61 24.94 -8.89
N LYS A 149 15.83 24.79 -8.36
CA LYS A 149 16.70 23.70 -8.81
C LYS A 149 17.05 22.60 -7.82
N ASP A 150 16.82 22.77 -6.52
CA ASP A 150 17.01 21.66 -5.60
C ASP A 150 15.96 21.66 -4.48
N PHE A 151 15.57 20.45 -4.09
CA PHE A 151 14.85 20.08 -2.85
C PHE A 151 13.32 19.89 -2.91
N LYS A 152 12.98 18.64 -3.29
CA LYS A 152 12.07 17.70 -2.59
C LYS A 152 10.94 18.32 -1.75
N SER A 153 9.77 18.34 -2.38
CA SER A 153 8.42 18.29 -1.82
C SER A 153 8.34 18.20 -0.29
N ALA A 154 7.72 19.21 0.34
CA ALA A 154 7.20 19.08 1.70
C ALA A 154 6.34 17.81 1.76
N LYS A 155 6.84 16.81 2.49
CA LYS A 155 6.14 15.53 2.65
C LYS A 155 5.17 15.74 3.80
N LEU A 156 3.91 15.99 3.46
CA LEU A 156 2.76 16.02 4.38
C LEU A 156 2.84 14.92 5.46
N PHE A 157 3.33 13.73 5.08
CA PHE A 157 3.54 12.58 5.97
C PHE A 157 4.73 12.70 6.94
N ALA A 158 5.82 13.34 6.55
CA ALA A 158 6.94 13.61 7.46
C ALA A 158 6.53 14.68 8.48
N ASP A 159 5.84 15.71 8.02
CA ASP A 159 5.29 16.77 8.85
C ASP A 159 4.19 16.25 9.82
N TYR A 160 3.35 15.31 9.37
CA TYR A 160 2.40 14.59 10.23
C TYR A 160 3.09 13.81 11.36
N GLN A 161 4.21 13.13 11.07
CA GLN A 161 4.99 12.44 12.12
C GLN A 161 5.58 13.40 13.16
N TYR A 162 5.98 14.61 12.76
CA TYR A 162 6.44 15.64 13.70
C TYR A 162 5.30 16.17 14.57
N LEU A 163 4.13 16.41 13.98
CA LEU A 163 2.95 16.86 14.73
C LEU A 163 2.44 15.78 15.69
N GLN A 164 2.47 14.51 15.28
CA GLN A 164 2.08 13.37 16.12
C GLN A 164 2.95 13.26 17.38
N LYS A 165 4.24 13.59 17.30
CA LYS A 165 5.16 13.62 18.47
C LYS A 165 4.90 14.76 19.45
N ILE A 166 4.22 15.82 19.03
CA ILE A 166 3.83 16.95 19.89
C ILE A 166 2.52 16.61 20.63
N TRP A 167 1.75 15.65 20.12
CA TRP A 167 0.40 15.31 20.60
C TRP A 167 0.39 14.12 21.58
N THR A 168 1.53 13.46 21.79
CA THR A 168 1.78 12.46 22.85
C THR A 168 2.70 13.05 23.91
#